data_AF-A0A1Q3PET1-F1
#
_entry.id   AF-A0A1Q3PET1-F1
#
_cell.length_a   1.000
_cell.length_b   1.000
_cell.length_c   1.000
_cell.angle_alpha   90.00
_cell.angle_beta   90.00
_cell.angle_gamma   90.00
#
_symmetry.space_group_name_H-M   'P 1'
#
loop_
_entity.id
_entity.type
_entity.pdbx_description
1 polymer ?
#
loop_
_entity_poly.entity_id
_entity_poly.type
_entity_poly.pdbx_seq_one_letter_code
_entity_poly.pdbx_strand_id
1 'polypeptide(L)'
;MNLIKKLFVGVFFLSGFSACTTMNSVPLSNYTVFTEDLRRDLEAANISLTKVQFFNDKSINIRREVTDPNDIKVNPEGQITMSNGKSIQTINVLPFTPGVALSTGDGTINVSWDDTQQDTKGMKFNLSGQNYFLDVLPNNKFDYKERTFDLQSGNGARLFVKKDLLKQVKNQRETLKGRKVNQ
;
A
#
# COMPACT_ATOMS: atom_id res chain seq x y z
N MET A 1 66.72 14.46 -29.37
CA MET A 1 66.50 13.50 -28.29
C MET A 1 65.92 14.26 -27.10
N ASN A 2 64.59 14.24 -26.93
CA ASN A 2 63.93 14.61 -25.69
C ASN A 2 62.69 13.72 -25.58
N LEU A 3 62.71 12.91 -24.52
CA LEU A 3 61.83 11.81 -24.20
C LEU A 3 61.03 12.24 -22.96
N ILE A 4 59.73 11.93 -22.90
CA ILE A 4 58.91 11.55 -21.70
C ILE A 4 57.46 12.00 -21.96
N LYS A 5 56.60 11.10 -22.45
CA LYS A 5 55.73 10.12 -21.74
C LYS A 5 54.29 10.64 -21.64
N LYS A 6 53.46 10.04 -22.51
CA LYS A 6 52.04 9.67 -22.37
C LYS A 6 51.32 10.18 -21.10
N LEU A 7 50.22 10.89 -21.30
CA LEU A 7 49.03 10.73 -20.46
C LEU A 7 47.77 10.83 -21.31
N PHE A 8 47.16 9.66 -21.53
CA PHE A 8 45.78 9.51 -21.96
C PHE A 8 44.88 10.09 -20.87
N VAL A 9 44.00 11.03 -21.20
CA VAL A 9 42.76 11.25 -20.45
C VAL A 9 41.64 11.42 -21.46
N GLY A 10 40.98 10.31 -21.76
CA GLY A 10 39.70 10.29 -22.45
C GLY A 10 38.64 10.89 -21.53
N VAL A 11 38.08 12.03 -21.92
CA VAL A 11 36.88 12.57 -21.29
C VAL A 11 35.69 12.02 -22.08
N PHE A 12 35.21 10.87 -21.64
CA PHE A 12 33.98 10.26 -22.13
C PHE A 12 33.25 9.67 -20.92
N PHE A 13 32.59 10.49 -20.11
CA PHE A 13 31.75 9.96 -19.03
C PHE A 13 30.44 10.74 -18.87
N LEU A 14 29.41 10.07 -19.37
CA LEU A 14 28.02 10.00 -18.93
C LEU A 14 27.19 11.29 -18.86
N SER A 15 26.46 11.50 -19.95
CA SER A 15 25.09 11.99 -19.92
C SER A 15 24.30 11.28 -18.81
N GLY A 16 23.98 12.02 -17.75
CA GLY A 16 23.05 11.58 -16.72
C GLY A 16 21.69 11.32 -17.35
N PHE A 17 21.31 10.04 -17.41
CA PHE A 17 19.91 9.67 -17.57
C PHE A 17 19.19 10.16 -16.31
N SER A 18 18.58 11.34 -16.40
CA SER A 18 17.45 11.67 -15.53
C SER A 18 16.41 10.60 -15.79
N ALA A 19 16.32 9.62 -14.88
CA ALA A 19 15.19 8.75 -14.76
C ALA A 19 13.99 9.64 -14.41
N CYS A 20 13.36 10.18 -15.44
CA CYS A 20 12.01 10.69 -15.36
C CYS A 20 11.17 9.48 -14.91
N THR A 21 10.78 9.45 -13.65
CA THR A 21 9.78 8.52 -13.16
C THR A 21 8.50 8.87 -13.87
N THR A 22 8.28 8.25 -15.03
CA THR A 22 7.02 8.31 -15.75
C THR A 22 5.96 7.90 -14.75
N MET A 23 5.10 8.86 -14.39
CA MET A 23 3.86 8.59 -13.67
C MET A 23 3.09 7.57 -14.52
N ASN A 24 3.23 6.29 -14.19
CA ASN A 24 2.42 5.25 -14.79
C ASN A 24 0.98 5.60 -14.43
N SER A 25 0.25 6.10 -15.42
CA SER A 25 -1.18 6.30 -15.29
C SER A 25 -1.79 4.92 -15.05
N VAL A 26 -2.16 4.65 -13.80
CA VAL A 26 -2.77 3.37 -13.45
C VAL A 26 -4.10 3.30 -14.19
N PRO A 27 -4.30 2.32 -15.11
CA PRO A 27 -5.55 2.20 -15.83
C PRO A 27 -6.64 1.77 -14.84
N LEU A 28 -7.42 2.75 -14.36
CA LEU A 28 -8.54 2.57 -13.44
C LEU A 28 -9.57 1.53 -13.94
N SER A 29 -9.61 1.28 -15.25
CA SER A 29 -10.47 0.28 -15.89
C SER A 29 -10.26 -1.15 -15.34
N ASN A 30 -9.07 -1.47 -14.80
CA ASN A 30 -8.74 -2.81 -14.30
C ASN A 30 -9.05 -3.02 -12.82
N TYR A 31 -9.48 -1.97 -12.10
CA TYR A 31 -9.74 -2.02 -10.67
C TYR A 31 -11.23 -1.83 -10.39
N THR A 32 -11.68 -2.35 -9.26
CA THR A 32 -13.01 -2.11 -8.71
C THR A 32 -12.90 -1.84 -7.23
N VAL A 33 -13.85 -1.10 -6.68
CA VAL A 33 -13.98 -0.92 -5.23
C VAL A 33 -14.17 -2.29 -4.59
N PHE A 34 -13.44 -2.55 -3.51
CA PHE A 34 -13.65 -3.72 -2.67
C PHE A 34 -14.86 -3.47 -1.77
N THR A 35 -15.91 -4.26 -1.98
CA THR A 35 -17.18 -4.12 -1.26
C THR A 35 -17.40 -5.25 -0.26
N GLU A 36 -18.34 -5.05 0.64
CA GLU A 36 -18.80 -6.08 1.57
C GLU A 36 -19.37 -7.32 0.84
N ASP A 37 -20.09 -7.13 -0.26
CA ASP A 37 -20.57 -8.25 -1.07
C ASP A 37 -19.40 -9.06 -1.66
N LEU A 38 -18.35 -8.38 -2.11
CA LEU A 38 -17.17 -9.06 -2.63
C LEU A 38 -16.42 -9.82 -1.54
N ARG A 39 -16.35 -9.27 -0.33
CA ARG A 39 -15.82 -10.00 0.84
C ARG A 39 -16.57 -11.31 1.05
N ARG A 40 -17.91 -11.24 1.12
CA ARG A 40 -18.77 -12.43 1.31
C ARG A 40 -18.57 -13.45 0.19
N ASP A 41 -18.44 -12.97 -1.04
CA ASP A 41 -18.19 -13.82 -2.21
C ASP A 41 -16.85 -14.57 -2.12
N LEU A 42 -15.79 -13.90 -1.67
CA LEU A 42 -14.46 -14.50 -1.46
C LEU A 42 -14.45 -15.50 -0.31
N GLU A 43 -15.06 -15.14 0.83
CA GLU A 43 -15.16 -16.00 2.00
C GLU A 43 -15.98 -17.27 1.68
N ALA A 44 -17.09 -17.14 0.95
CA ALA A 44 -17.87 -18.29 0.47
C ALA A 44 -17.07 -19.20 -0.48
N ALA A 45 -16.07 -18.66 -1.18
CA ALA A 45 -15.14 -19.42 -2.01
C ALA A 45 -13.93 -19.97 -1.22
N ASN A 46 -13.88 -19.81 0.10
CA ASN A 46 -12.75 -20.14 0.98
C ASN A 46 -11.44 -19.41 0.60
N ILE A 47 -11.54 -18.22 0.02
CA ILE A 47 -10.39 -17.38 -0.31
C ILE A 47 -10.15 -16.41 0.86
N SER A 48 -9.04 -16.61 1.57
CA SER A 48 -8.63 -15.72 2.65
C SER A 48 -8.33 -14.31 2.12
N LEU A 49 -8.85 -13.28 2.80
CA LEU A 49 -8.56 -11.87 2.50
C LEU A 49 -7.07 -11.54 2.62
N THR A 50 -6.30 -12.28 3.43
CA THR A 50 -4.84 -12.14 3.52
C THR A 50 -4.10 -12.52 2.23
N LYS A 51 -4.77 -13.23 1.30
CA LYS A 51 -4.24 -13.59 -0.03
C LYS A 51 -4.71 -12.61 -1.11
N VAL A 52 -5.52 -11.63 -0.76
CA VAL A 52 -6.03 -10.62 -1.69
C VAL A 52 -5.09 -9.43 -1.72
N GLN A 53 -4.71 -9.02 -2.92
CA GLN A 53 -3.98 -7.77 -3.12
C GLN A 53 -4.96 -6.60 -3.13
N PHE A 54 -4.84 -5.72 -2.16
CA PHE A 54 -5.59 -4.48 -2.06
C PHE A 54 -4.80 -3.31 -2.67
N PHE A 55 -5.54 -2.25 -2.99
CA PHE A 55 -5.05 -0.99 -3.51
C PHE A 55 -5.85 0.15 -2.85
N ASN A 56 -5.21 1.28 -2.58
CA ASN A 56 -5.88 2.51 -2.14
C ASN A 56 -6.23 3.40 -3.34
N ASP A 57 -7.34 4.12 -3.32
CA ASP A 57 -7.73 5.01 -4.44
C ASP A 57 -7.21 6.46 -4.31
N LYS A 58 -6.69 6.83 -3.16
CA LYS A 58 -6.17 8.17 -2.84
C LYS A 58 -4.86 8.08 -2.10
N SER A 59 -4.03 9.12 -2.20
CA SER A 59 -2.81 9.21 -1.42
C SER A 59 -3.13 9.32 0.08
N ILE A 60 -2.46 8.52 0.89
CA ILE A 60 -2.52 8.61 2.35
C ILE A 60 -1.21 9.21 2.82
N ASN A 61 -1.27 10.43 3.34
CA ASN A 61 -0.12 11.13 3.89
C ASN A 61 -0.39 11.41 5.36
N ILE A 62 0.46 10.87 6.21
CA ILE A 62 0.39 11.05 7.66
C ILE A 62 1.72 11.60 8.16
N ARG A 63 1.64 12.52 9.12
CA ARG A 63 2.79 13.22 9.67
C ARG A 63 2.71 13.23 11.19
N ARG A 64 3.85 13.09 11.88
CA ARG A 64 3.95 13.38 13.30
C ARG A 64 5.27 14.06 13.64
N GLU A 65 5.26 14.80 14.74
CA GLU A 65 6.49 15.20 15.41
C GLU A 65 7.06 14.00 16.18
N VAL A 66 8.36 13.77 16.05
CA VAL A 66 9.09 12.73 16.76
C VAL A 66 9.78 13.37 17.94
N THR A 67 9.29 13.08 19.14
CA THR A 67 9.83 13.64 20.38
C THR A 67 10.93 12.75 20.98
N ASP A 68 10.87 11.43 20.77
CA ASP A 68 11.88 10.47 21.23
C ASP A 68 12.83 10.06 20.08
N PRO A 69 14.14 10.35 20.16
CA PRO A 69 15.13 9.90 19.17
C PRO A 69 15.21 8.37 18.99
N ASN A 70 14.79 7.58 19.97
CA ASN A 70 14.78 6.11 19.86
C ASN A 70 13.69 5.62 18.90
N ASP A 71 12.58 6.35 18.73
CA ASP A 71 11.53 6.03 17.77
C ASP A 71 12.06 5.97 16.33
N ILE A 72 13.04 6.83 16.01
CA ILE A 72 13.67 6.95 14.69
C ILE A 72 14.46 5.69 14.35
N LYS A 73 15.12 5.08 15.34
CA LYS A 73 16.00 3.92 15.15
C LYS A 73 15.23 2.61 15.06
N VAL A 74 14.08 2.50 15.74
CA VAL A 74 13.33 1.24 15.86
C VAL A 74 12.36 1.06 14.68
N ASN A 75 11.78 2.14 14.13
CA ASN A 75 10.78 2.06 13.06
C ASN A 75 11.15 2.97 11.87
N PRO A 76 12.03 2.54 10.95
CA PRO A 76 12.51 3.35 9.82
C PRO A 76 11.47 3.58 8.71
N GLU A 77 10.18 3.29 8.94
CA GLU A 77 9.12 3.55 7.97
C GLU A 77 8.85 5.05 7.80
N GLY A 78 8.79 5.47 6.54
CA GLY A 78 8.58 6.86 6.18
C GLY A 78 9.85 7.70 6.23
N GLN A 79 9.73 8.92 5.74
CA GLN A 79 10.83 9.87 5.66
C GLN A 79 10.90 10.68 6.95
N ILE A 80 12.10 10.81 7.52
CA ILE A 80 12.35 11.67 8.68
C ILE A 80 13.07 12.93 8.21
N THR A 81 12.52 14.09 8.57
CA THR A 81 13.07 15.41 8.21
C THR A 81 13.19 16.29 9.45
N MET A 82 14.17 17.20 9.47
CA MET A 82 14.30 18.20 10.54
C MET A 82 13.63 19.50 10.09
N SER A 83 12.73 20.05 10.91
CA SER A 83 12.06 21.32 10.63
C SER A 83 11.90 22.11 11.94
N ASN A 84 12.44 23.33 11.98
CA ASN A 84 12.39 24.22 13.15
C ASN A 84 12.88 23.56 14.47
N GLY A 85 13.97 22.79 14.40
CA GLY A 85 14.53 22.07 15.55
C GLY A 85 13.75 20.83 15.98
N LYS A 86 12.67 20.46 15.26
CA LYS A 86 11.84 19.30 15.53
C LYS A 86 12.05 18.22 14.47
N SER A 87 12.15 16.96 14.88
CA SER A 87 12.15 15.82 13.98
C SER A 87 10.72 15.51 13.55
N ILE A 88 10.50 15.34 12.26
CA ILE A 88 9.20 15.09 11.66
C ILE A 88 9.25 13.78 10.90
N GLN A 89 8.40 12.83 11.28
CA GLN A 89 8.19 11.61 10.52
C GLN A 89 7.00 11.80 9.59
N THR A 90 7.18 11.45 8.32
CA THR A 90 6.15 11.50 7.28
C THR A 90 6.05 10.13 6.59
N ILE A 91 4.87 9.56 6.54
CA ILE A 91 4.59 8.33 5.78
C ILE A 91 3.70 8.69 4.60
N ASN A 92 4.10 8.25 3.41
CA ASN A 92 3.43 8.52 2.14
C ASN A 92 3.04 7.19 1.49
N VAL A 93 1.74 6.96 1.36
CA VAL A 93 1.20 5.88 0.53
C VAL A 93 0.60 6.52 -0.72
N LEU A 94 1.17 6.22 -1.88
CA LEU A 94 0.69 6.75 -3.16
C LEU A 94 -0.63 6.07 -3.54
N PRO A 95 -1.48 6.68 -4.38
CA PRO A 95 -2.65 5.99 -4.93
C PRO A 95 -2.22 4.72 -5.67
N PHE A 96 -3.02 3.66 -5.52
CA PHE A 96 -2.79 2.34 -6.09
C PHE A 96 -1.47 1.68 -5.66
N THR A 97 -0.96 2.03 -4.47
CA THR A 97 0.08 1.22 -3.83
C THR A 97 -0.50 -0.16 -3.52
N PRO A 98 0.17 -1.26 -3.91
CA PRO A 98 -0.27 -2.61 -3.56
C PRO A 98 -0.10 -2.83 -2.05
N GLY A 99 -1.15 -3.30 -1.39
CA GLY A 99 -1.12 -3.67 0.03
C GLY A 99 -1.76 -5.01 0.32
N VAL A 100 -1.40 -5.58 1.46
CA VAL A 100 -1.87 -6.90 1.93
C VAL A 100 -2.57 -6.76 3.27
N ALA A 101 -3.65 -7.52 3.47
CA ALA A 101 -4.32 -7.53 4.76
C ALA A 101 -3.48 -8.29 5.79
N LEU A 102 -3.15 -7.62 6.89
CA LEU A 102 -2.46 -8.23 8.04
C LEU A 102 -3.46 -8.83 9.04
N SER A 103 -4.62 -8.20 9.18
CA SER A 103 -5.71 -8.70 9.99
C SER A 103 -7.05 -8.24 9.45
N THR A 104 -8.08 -9.02 9.75
CA THR A 104 -9.47 -8.77 9.32
C THR A 104 -10.40 -9.10 10.46
N GLY A 105 -11.38 -8.23 10.69
CA GLY A 105 -12.47 -8.45 11.63
C GLY A 105 -13.81 -8.17 10.98
N ASP A 106 -14.87 -8.20 11.77
CA ASP A 106 -16.22 -7.86 11.29
C ASP A 106 -16.26 -6.38 10.90
N GLY A 107 -16.46 -6.12 9.60
CA GLY A 107 -16.46 -4.77 9.05
C GLY A 107 -15.13 -4.03 9.15
N THR A 108 -14.00 -4.71 9.42
CA THR A 108 -12.69 -4.06 9.51
C THR A 108 -11.61 -4.84 8.77
N ILE A 109 -10.69 -4.12 8.14
CA ILE A 109 -9.51 -4.67 7.46
C ILE A 109 -8.31 -3.78 7.77
N ASN A 110 -7.24 -4.36 8.31
CA ASN A 110 -5.98 -3.65 8.48
C ASN A 110 -5.03 -4.04 7.35
N VAL A 111 -4.65 -3.06 6.53
CA VAL A 111 -3.85 -3.26 5.31
C VAL A 111 -2.48 -2.65 5.50
N SER A 112 -1.43 -3.45 5.31
CA SER A 112 -0.07 -2.94 5.17
C SER A 112 0.20 -2.53 3.73
N TRP A 113 0.86 -1.38 3.58
CA TRP A 113 1.38 -0.85 2.32
C TRP A 113 2.91 -0.85 2.29
N ASP A 114 3.54 -1.39 3.33
CA ASP A 114 4.98 -1.45 3.52
C ASP A 114 5.56 -2.69 2.82
N ASP A 115 6.51 -2.47 1.90
CA ASP A 115 7.19 -3.52 1.16
C ASP A 115 8.34 -4.16 1.95
N THR A 116 8.76 -3.54 3.06
CA THR A 116 9.82 -4.06 3.93
C THR A 116 9.33 -5.12 4.93
N GLN A 117 8.02 -5.37 4.99
CA GLN A 117 7.36 -6.31 5.92
C GLN A 117 7.59 -5.99 7.41
N GLN A 118 7.96 -4.76 7.73
CA GLN A 118 8.11 -4.29 9.11
C GLN A 118 6.78 -3.79 9.69
N ASP A 119 5.80 -3.49 8.84
CA ASP A 119 4.44 -3.27 9.29
C ASP A 119 3.77 -4.56 9.78
N THR A 120 3.39 -4.53 11.05
CA THR A 120 2.73 -5.62 11.77
C THR A 120 1.28 -5.26 12.16
N LYS A 121 0.86 -4.02 11.94
CA LYS A 121 -0.45 -3.53 12.41
C LYS A 121 -1.37 -3.17 11.24
N GLY A 122 -0.84 -2.60 10.16
CA GLY A 122 -1.63 -2.15 9.02
C GLY A 122 -2.35 -0.83 9.30
N MET A 123 -2.71 -0.14 8.23
CA MET A 123 -3.66 0.97 8.26
C MET A 123 -5.08 0.40 8.31
N LYS A 124 -5.88 0.86 9.27
CA LYS A 124 -7.23 0.34 9.50
C LYS A 124 -8.23 0.94 8.52
N PHE A 125 -9.07 0.09 7.94
CA PHE A 125 -10.23 0.46 7.14
C PHE A 125 -11.50 -0.09 7.78
N ASN A 126 -12.52 0.76 7.93
CA ASN A 126 -13.83 0.40 8.47
C ASN A 126 -14.88 0.36 7.35
N LEU A 127 -15.80 -0.60 7.47
CA LEU A 127 -16.98 -0.70 6.63
C LEU A 127 -17.93 0.46 6.90
N SER A 128 -18.37 1.14 5.85
CA SER A 128 -19.45 2.11 5.88
C SER A 128 -20.30 1.94 4.61
N GLY A 129 -21.58 1.62 4.81
CA GLY A 129 -22.44 1.12 3.73
C GLY A 129 -21.85 -0.18 3.15
N GLN A 130 -21.54 -0.18 1.86
CA GLN A 130 -20.94 -1.33 1.16
C GLN A 130 -19.42 -1.23 1.01
N ASN A 131 -18.77 -0.16 1.44
CA ASN A 131 -17.35 0.09 1.11
C ASN A 131 -16.48 0.21 2.36
N TYR A 132 -15.21 -0.12 2.21
CA TYR A 132 -14.20 0.02 3.27
C TYR A 132 -13.44 1.33 3.11
N PHE A 133 -13.48 2.18 4.13
CA PHE A 133 -12.83 3.50 4.16
C PHE A 133 -11.75 3.57 5.24
N LEU A 134 -10.69 4.34 4.99
CA LEU A 134 -9.64 4.61 5.98
C LEU A 134 -10.25 5.12 7.29
N ASP A 135 -9.87 4.52 8.41
CA ASP A 135 -10.34 4.88 9.74
C ASP A 135 -9.67 6.18 10.22
N VAL A 136 -10.36 7.31 10.05
CA VAL A 136 -9.85 8.63 10.43
C VAL A 136 -10.52 9.10 11.71
N LEU A 137 -9.71 9.46 12.70
CA LEU A 137 -10.17 9.99 13.97
C LEU A 137 -10.59 11.47 13.82
N PRO A 138 -11.36 12.02 14.79
CA PRO A 138 -11.69 13.44 14.83
C PRO A 138 -10.45 14.34 14.70
N ASN A 139 -10.65 15.55 14.18
CA ASN A 139 -9.57 16.53 13.96
C ASN A 139 -8.46 16.05 13.00
N ASN A 140 -8.80 15.22 12.01
CA ASN A 140 -7.85 14.65 11.04
C ASN A 140 -6.68 13.92 11.72
N LYS A 141 -6.97 13.17 12.79
CA LYS A 141 -6.00 12.31 13.44
C LYS A 141 -6.07 10.90 12.87
N PHE A 142 -4.98 10.16 12.95
CA PHE A 142 -4.89 8.79 12.46
C PHE A 142 -3.99 7.96 13.38
N ASP A 143 -4.52 6.87 13.93
CA ASP A 143 -3.73 5.95 14.75
C ASP A 143 -3.10 4.88 13.87
N TYR A 144 -1.78 4.75 13.98
CA TYR A 144 -0.99 3.76 13.25
C TYR A 144 0.21 3.34 14.10
N LYS A 145 0.39 2.03 14.25
CA LYS A 145 1.48 1.45 15.06
C LYS A 145 1.60 2.06 16.46
N GLU A 146 0.47 2.15 17.17
CA GLU A 146 0.38 2.64 18.55
C GLU A 146 0.79 4.12 18.71
N ARG A 147 0.87 4.85 17.60
CA ARG A 147 1.15 6.29 17.57
C ARG A 147 0.05 7.03 16.83
N THR A 148 -0.21 8.26 17.26
CA THR A 148 -1.17 9.14 16.59
C THR A 148 -0.44 10.09 15.65
N PHE A 149 -0.92 10.17 14.42
CA PHE A 149 -0.43 11.07 13.37
C PHE A 149 -1.49 12.12 13.02
N ASP A 150 -1.02 13.24 12.46
CA ASP A 150 -1.82 14.18 11.71
C ASP A 150 -1.99 13.69 10.27
N LEU A 151 -3.23 13.43 9.86
CA LEU A 151 -3.58 13.10 8.49
C LEU A 151 -3.53 14.37 7.62
N GLN A 152 -2.59 14.40 6.69
CA GLN A 152 -2.46 15.50 5.72
C GLN A 152 -3.33 15.24 4.48
N SER A 153 -3.46 13.98 4.06
CA SER A 153 -4.34 13.56 2.96
C SER A 153 -4.76 12.10 3.14
N GLY A 154 -5.88 11.71 2.50
CA GLY A 154 -6.34 10.32 2.48
C GLY A 154 -7.69 10.09 3.18
N ASN A 155 -8.33 11.13 3.69
CA ASN A 155 -9.68 11.02 4.24
C ASN A 155 -10.65 10.49 3.16
N GLY A 156 -11.41 9.46 3.52
CA GLY A 156 -12.29 8.72 2.63
C GLY A 156 -11.55 7.96 1.52
N ALA A 157 -10.28 7.59 1.71
CA ALA A 157 -9.60 6.61 0.87
C ALA A 157 -10.29 5.25 1.02
N ARG A 158 -10.45 4.54 -0.09
CA ARG A 158 -11.14 3.25 -0.17
C ARG A 158 -10.22 2.13 -0.60
N LEU A 159 -10.59 0.91 -0.23
CA LEU A 159 -9.96 -0.29 -0.74
C LEU A 159 -10.48 -0.66 -2.13
N PHE A 160 -9.55 -1.03 -2.99
CA PHE A 160 -9.77 -1.50 -4.35
C PHE A 160 -9.07 -2.85 -4.55
N VAL A 161 -9.56 -3.62 -5.50
CA VAL A 161 -8.95 -4.87 -5.96
C VAL A 161 -8.97 -4.93 -7.49
N LYS A 162 -8.15 -5.81 -8.06
CA LYS A 162 -8.20 -6.08 -9.51
C LYS A 162 -9.49 -6.80 -9.89
N LYS A 163 -10.10 -6.41 -11.00
CA LYS A 163 -11.31 -7.06 -11.53
C LYS A 163 -11.11 -8.55 -11.85
N ASP A 164 -9.90 -8.99 -12.14
CA ASP A 164 -9.61 -10.40 -12.41
C ASP A 164 -9.81 -11.32 -11.19
N LEU A 165 -9.73 -10.76 -9.96
CA LEU A 165 -10.12 -11.48 -8.74
C LEU A 165 -11.58 -11.95 -8.82
N LEU A 166 -12.46 -11.13 -9.41
CA LEU A 166 -13.88 -11.46 -9.58
C LEU A 166 -14.08 -12.67 -10.52
N LYS A 167 -13.22 -12.80 -11.53
CA LYS A 167 -13.29 -13.92 -12.48
C LYS A 167 -12.91 -15.23 -11.81
N GLN A 168 -11.90 -15.20 -10.93
CA GLN A 168 -11.48 -16.38 -10.17
C GLN A 168 -12.60 -16.90 -9.27
N VAL A 169 -13.29 -16.01 -8.55
CA VAL A 169 -14.43 -16.37 -7.70
C VAL A 169 -15.58 -16.98 -8.51
N LYS A 170 -15.92 -16.37 -9.66
CA LYS A 170 -16.99 -16.89 -10.54
C LYS A 170 -16.66 -18.27 -11.11
N ASN A 171 -15.46 -18.46 -11.64
CA ASN A 171 -15.05 -19.74 -12.24
C ASN A 171 -15.06 -20.90 -11.22
N GLN A 172 -14.74 -20.62 -9.95
CA GLN A 172 -14.79 -21.62 -8.89
C GLN A 172 -16.24 -22.07 -8.58
N ARG A 173 -17.23 -21.18 -8.71
CA ARG A 173 -18.66 -21.52 -8.54
C ARG A 173 -19.20 -22.37 -9.69
N GLU A 174 -18.67 -22.19 -10.90
CA GLU A 174 -19.15 -22.90 -12.10
C GLU A 174 -18.54 -24.29 -12.31
N THR A 175 -17.39 -24.59 -11.69
CA THR A 175 -16.71 -25.89 -11.89
C THR A 175 -17.33 -27.00 -11.03
N LEU A 176 -18.33 -27.70 -11.57
CA LEU A 176 -18.86 -28.94 -10.98
C LEU A 176 -18.03 -30.15 -11.43
N LYS A 177 -17.58 -30.99 -10.49
CA LYS A 177 -16.68 -32.13 -10.78
C LYS A 177 -17.33 -33.30 -11.54
N GLY A 178 -18.62 -33.22 -11.87
CA GLY A 178 -19.40 -34.32 -12.44
C GLY A 178 -19.52 -35.51 -11.46
N ARG A 179 -20.53 -36.37 -11.66
CA ARG A 179 -20.70 -37.61 -10.89
C ARG A 179 -20.48 -38.78 -11.85
N LYS A 180 -19.51 -39.65 -11.57
CA LYS A 180 -19.31 -40.88 -12.34
C LYS A 180 -20.30 -41.94 -11.86
N VAL A 181 -20.93 -42.63 -12.81
CA VAL A 181 -21.71 -43.84 -12.55
C VAL A 181 -20.73 -45.00 -12.54
N ASN A 182 -20.61 -45.70 -11.42
CA ASN A 182 -19.89 -46.97 -11.39
C ASN A 182 -20.82 -48.02 -12.02
N GLN A 183 -20.33 -48.68 -13.08
CA GLN A 183 -20.91 -49.91 -13.63
C GLN A 183 -20.33 -51.11 -12.90
#